data_AF-A0A2T5M415-F1
#
_entry.id   AF-A0A2T5M415-F1
#
_cell.length_a   1.000
_cell.length_b   1.000
_cell.length_c   1.000
_cell.angle_alpha   90.00
_cell.angle_beta   90.00
_cell.angle_gamma   90.00
#
_symmetry.space_group_name_H-M   'P 1'
#
loop_
_entity.id
_entity.type
_entity.pdbx_description
1 polymer ?
#
loop_
_entity_poly.entity_id
_entity_poly.type
_entity_poly.pdbx_seq_one_letter_code
_entity_poly.pdbx_strand_id
1 'polypeptide(L)'
;MPLSAHAKSTYRALLRELPRRSLSAPTTTPLHHRIREAYRATAEKKPGGEIDAEELLLRRVQEAEQFAVYARAQRTYAMLVERYNPGSAMDEEERIRLTARRVGLDLPVEAEKEGM
;
A
#
# COMPACT_ATOMS: atom_id res chain seq x y z
N MET A 1 4.50 26.07 -9.96
CA MET A 1 3.12 25.56 -10.08
C MET A 1 2.27 26.21 -8.99
N PRO A 2 1.04 26.68 -9.26
CA PRO A 2 0.21 27.21 -8.18
C PRO A 2 -0.08 26.11 -7.16
N LEU A 3 0.01 26.43 -5.85
CA LEU A 3 -0.09 25.47 -4.74
C LEU A 3 -1.38 24.62 -4.81
N SER A 4 -2.48 25.22 -5.25
CA SER A 4 -3.77 24.55 -5.45
C SER A 4 -3.76 23.52 -6.59
N ALA A 5 -3.01 23.75 -7.68
CA ALA A 5 -2.86 22.79 -8.76
C ALA A 5 -1.93 21.64 -8.35
N HIS A 6 -0.88 21.95 -7.59
CA HIS A 6 0.03 20.95 -7.04
C HIS A 6 -0.70 20.00 -6.08
N ALA A 7 -1.50 20.54 -5.14
CA ALA A 7 -2.34 19.75 -4.24
C ALA A 7 -3.36 18.85 -4.98
N LYS A 8 -3.99 19.36 -6.05
CA LYS A 8 -4.90 18.54 -6.89
C LYS A 8 -4.17 17.41 -7.61
N SER A 9 -2.93 17.65 -8.04
CA SER A 9 -2.11 16.63 -8.69
C SER A 9 -1.74 15.51 -7.72
N THR A 10 -1.25 15.85 -6.53
CA THR A 10 -0.87 14.85 -5.50
C THR A 10 -2.09 14.07 -5.02
N TYR A 11 -3.24 14.74 -4.81
CA TYR A 11 -4.50 14.06 -4.49
C TYR A 11 -4.89 13.01 -5.53
N ARG A 12 -4.80 13.34 -6.83
CA ARG A 12 -5.10 12.38 -7.90
C ARG A 12 -4.07 11.26 -7.99
N ALA A 13 -2.80 11.53 -7.69
CA ALA A 13 -1.76 10.52 -7.65
C ALA A 13 -2.06 9.49 -6.54
N LEU A 14 -2.39 9.95 -5.32
CA LEU A 14 -2.78 9.10 -4.20
C LEU A 14 -3.99 8.21 -4.54
N LEU A 15 -5.02 8.80 -5.12
CA LEU A 15 -6.24 8.05 -5.47
C LEU A 15 -6.02 6.95 -6.51
N ARG A 16 -4.97 7.05 -7.33
CA ARG A 16 -4.65 6.03 -8.35
C ARG A 16 -3.92 4.82 -7.79
N GLU A 17 -3.19 4.99 -6.68
CA GLU A 17 -2.49 3.89 -6.02
C GLU A 17 -3.40 3.08 -5.07
N LEU A 18 -4.60 3.60 -4.76
CA LEU A 18 -5.59 2.86 -4.00
C LEU A 18 -6.12 1.65 -4.79
N PRO A 19 -6.45 0.53 -4.11
CA PRO A 19 -7.04 -0.63 -4.76
C PRO A 19 -8.23 -0.26 -5.64
N ARG A 20 -8.24 -0.78 -6.87
CA ARG A 20 -9.32 -0.51 -7.82
C ARG A 20 -10.63 -1.04 -7.25
N ARG A 21 -11.68 -0.24 -7.37
CA ARG A 21 -13.03 -0.57 -6.90
C ARG A 21 -13.49 -1.87 -7.55
N SER A 22 -14.01 -2.80 -6.76
CA SER A 22 -14.89 -3.84 -7.29
C SER A 22 -16.27 -3.23 -7.50
N LEU A 23 -16.94 -3.57 -8.59
CA LEU A 23 -18.26 -3.01 -8.96
C LEU A 23 -19.37 -3.36 -7.94
N SER A 24 -19.12 -4.33 -7.05
CA SER A 24 -20.05 -4.82 -6.03
C SER A 24 -19.92 -4.09 -4.69
N ALA A 25 -18.81 -3.39 -4.43
CA ALA A 25 -18.59 -2.68 -3.18
C ALA A 25 -19.23 -1.28 -3.20
N PRO A 26 -19.65 -0.73 -2.03
CA PRO A 26 -20.14 0.64 -1.95
C PRO A 26 -19.16 1.63 -2.58
N THR A 27 -19.71 2.66 -3.23
CA THR A 27 -19.06 3.58 -4.18
C THR A 27 -17.81 4.31 -3.65
N THR A 28 -17.62 4.36 -2.33
CA THR A 28 -16.47 4.99 -1.67
C THR A 28 -15.99 4.17 -0.49
N THR A 29 -14.74 3.69 -0.53
CA THR A 29 -14.14 3.03 0.64
C THR A 29 -13.90 4.07 1.76
N PRO A 30 -13.88 3.66 3.04
CA PRO A 30 -13.61 4.57 4.17
C PRO A 30 -12.30 5.35 4.00
N LEU A 31 -11.30 4.73 3.37
CA LEU A 31 -10.02 5.35 3.09
C LEU A 31 -10.13 6.51 2.08
N HIS A 32 -10.97 6.38 1.04
CA HIS A 32 -11.24 7.50 0.13
C HIS A 32 -11.86 8.69 0.86
N HIS A 33 -12.75 8.43 1.82
CA HIS A 33 -13.38 9.48 2.63
C HIS A 33 -12.33 10.22 3.46
N ARG A 34 -11.49 9.48 4.18
CA ARG A 34 -10.42 10.05 5.04
C ARG A 34 -9.45 10.92 4.25
N ILE A 35 -9.01 10.46 3.07
CA ILE A 35 -8.09 11.26 2.21
C ILE A 35 -8.80 12.53 1.74
N ARG A 36 -10.07 12.43 1.33
CA ARG A 36 -10.85 13.59 0.91
C ARG A 36 -11.03 14.60 2.05
N GLU A 37 -11.34 14.12 3.25
CA GLU A 37 -11.47 14.96 4.46
C GLU A 37 -10.15 15.66 4.79
N ALA A 38 -9.02 14.94 4.73
CA ALA A 38 -7.70 15.53 4.99
C ALA A 38 -7.40 16.72 4.06
N TYR A 39 -7.68 16.58 2.75
CA TYR A 39 -7.48 17.66 1.77
C TYR A 39 -8.51 18.80 1.88
N ARG A 40 -9.73 18.52 2.37
CA ARG A 40 -10.74 19.56 2.65
C ARG A 40 -10.41 20.35 3.91
N ALA A 41 -10.07 19.67 5.00
CA ALA A 41 -9.70 20.28 6.26
C ALA A 41 -8.48 21.21 6.12
N THR A 42 -7.53 20.88 5.24
CA THR A 42 -6.40 21.78 4.92
C THR A 42 -6.82 23.04 4.17
N ALA A 43 -7.88 22.98 3.35
CA ALA A 43 -8.37 24.15 2.62
C ALA A 43 -9.19 25.10 3.51
N GLU A 44 -9.85 24.57 4.56
CA GLU A 44 -10.74 25.34 5.44
C GLU A 44 -10.03 25.98 6.64
N LYS A 45 -8.89 25.42 7.06
CA LYS A 45 -8.14 25.93 8.21
C LYS A 45 -7.41 27.22 7.83
N LYS A 46 -8.00 28.38 8.12
CA LYS A 46 -7.28 29.67 8.16
C LYS A 46 -6.36 29.65 9.39
N PRO A 47 -5.05 29.54 9.25
CA PRO A 47 -4.16 29.61 10.40
C PRO A 47 -3.94 31.08 10.77
N GLY A 48 -3.64 31.34 12.04
CA GLY A 48 -3.20 32.67 12.46
C GLY A 48 -1.87 32.97 11.77
N GLY A 49 -1.84 33.98 10.90
CA GLY A 49 -0.69 34.35 10.09
C GLY A 49 -0.67 33.69 8.70
N GLU A 50 -0.63 34.50 7.64
CA GLU A 50 -0.62 34.02 6.24
C GLU A 50 0.65 33.21 5.90
N ILE A 51 1.79 33.57 6.49
CA ILE A 51 3.10 32.98 6.19
C ILE A 51 3.21 31.54 6.73
N ASP A 52 2.77 31.31 7.98
CA ASP A 52 2.78 29.97 8.59
C ASP A 52 1.76 29.04 7.91
N ALA A 53 0.70 29.59 7.31
CA ALA A 53 -0.31 28.83 6.57
C ALA A 53 0.25 28.10 5.37
N GLU A 54 0.94 28.87 4.54
CA GLU A 54 1.37 28.44 3.24
C GLU A 54 2.51 27.44 3.38
N GLU A 55 3.40 27.65 4.35
CA GLU A 55 4.45 26.69 4.67
C GLU A 55 3.88 25.35 5.16
N LEU A 56 2.90 25.37 6.07
CA LEU A 56 2.25 24.14 6.55
C LEU A 56 1.54 23.39 5.42
N LEU A 57 0.87 24.11 4.52
CA LEU A 57 0.24 23.51 3.34
C LEU A 57 1.28 22.91 2.40
N LEU A 58 2.37 23.62 2.14
CA LEU A 58 3.45 23.14 1.28
C LEU A 58 4.06 21.85 1.84
N ARG A 59 4.36 21.81 3.14
CA ARG A 59 4.88 20.60 3.82
C ARG A 59 3.92 19.42 3.67
N ARG A 60 2.62 19.61 3.90
CA ARG A 60 1.62 18.55 3.72
C ARG A 60 1.51 18.06 2.28
N VAL A 61 1.61 18.95 1.30
CA VAL A 61 1.57 18.55 -0.11
C VAL A 61 2.83 17.76 -0.48
N GLN A 62 3.99 18.13 0.05
CA GLN A 62 5.24 17.37 -0.13
C GLN A 62 5.16 15.98 0.52
N GLU A 63 4.63 15.87 1.74
CA GLU A 63 4.39 14.59 2.42
C GLU A 63 3.48 13.68 1.57
N ALA A 64 2.40 14.23 1.05
CA ALA A 64 1.48 13.50 0.17
C ALA A 64 2.14 13.03 -1.13
N GLU A 65 3.03 13.85 -1.71
CA GLU A 65 3.82 13.47 -2.87
C GLU A 65 4.79 12.32 -2.58
N GLN A 66 5.53 12.41 -1.48
CA GLN A 66 6.43 11.34 -1.02
C GLN A 66 5.68 10.03 -0.83
N PHE A 67 4.50 10.09 -0.20
CA PHE A 67 3.65 8.91 -0.03
C PHE A 67 3.17 8.33 -1.36
N ALA A 68 2.78 9.16 -2.32
CA ALA A 68 2.37 8.69 -3.64
C ALA A 68 3.52 7.98 -4.37
N VAL A 69 4.75 8.48 -4.26
CA VAL A 69 5.96 7.83 -4.80
C VAL A 69 6.20 6.49 -4.10
N TYR A 70 6.11 6.46 -2.77
CA TYR A 70 6.28 5.24 -1.98
C TYR A 70 5.24 4.16 -2.35
N ALA A 71 3.96 4.52 -2.48
CA ALA A 71 2.90 3.59 -2.84
C ALA A 71 3.13 2.97 -4.23
N ARG A 72 3.56 3.77 -5.21
CA ARG A 72 3.95 3.28 -6.54
C ARG A 72 5.15 2.32 -6.48
N ALA A 73 6.15 2.67 -5.68
CA ALA A 73 7.32 1.82 -5.47
C ALA A 73 6.93 0.49 -4.83
N GLN A 74 6.05 0.50 -3.83
CA GLN A 74 5.52 -0.71 -3.19
C GLN A 74 4.78 -1.61 -4.16
N ARG A 75 3.94 -1.05 -5.03
CA ARG A 75 3.29 -1.82 -6.09
C ARG A 75 4.31 -2.49 -7.02
N THR A 76 5.33 -1.75 -7.44
CA THR A 76 6.38 -2.29 -8.32
C THR A 76 7.18 -3.37 -7.62
N TYR A 77 7.53 -3.16 -6.35
CA TYR A 77 8.21 -4.12 -5.50
C TYR A 77 7.41 -5.42 -5.39
N ALA A 78 6.12 -5.34 -5.04
CA ALA A 78 5.25 -6.52 -4.94
C ALA A 78 5.21 -7.31 -6.27
N MET A 79 5.05 -6.63 -7.41
CA MET A 79 5.07 -7.28 -8.72
C MET A 79 6.42 -7.95 -9.03
N LEU A 80 7.55 -7.33 -8.65
CA LEU A 80 8.88 -7.90 -8.86
C LEU A 80 9.13 -9.12 -7.97
N VAL A 81 8.70 -9.06 -6.71
CA VAL A 81 8.79 -10.18 -5.77
C VAL A 81 8.00 -11.37 -6.30
N GLU A 82 6.76 -11.16 -6.75
CA GLU A 82 5.92 -12.23 -7.30
C GLU A 82 6.55 -12.85 -8.56
N ARG A 83 7.16 -12.04 -9.43
CA ARG A 83 7.78 -12.51 -10.67
C ARG A 83 9.07 -13.29 -10.46
N TYR A 84 9.95 -12.80 -9.60
CA TYR A 84 11.30 -13.36 -9.44
C TYR A 84 11.42 -14.28 -8.22
N ASN A 85 10.47 -14.23 -7.29
CA ASN A 85 10.44 -15.07 -6.11
C ASN A 85 9.03 -15.61 -5.78
N PRO A 86 8.44 -16.40 -6.70
CA PRO A 86 7.08 -16.93 -6.55
C PRO A 86 6.93 -17.92 -5.38
N GLY A 87 8.04 -18.46 -4.87
CA GLY A 87 8.05 -19.39 -3.74
C GLY A 87 8.30 -18.75 -2.38
N SER A 88 8.50 -17.43 -2.29
CA SER A 88 8.82 -16.76 -1.03
C SER A 88 7.71 -16.80 0.02
N ALA A 89 6.46 -16.90 -0.44
CA ALA A 89 5.30 -16.99 0.45
C ALA A 89 4.99 -18.44 0.87
N MET A 90 5.66 -19.43 0.30
CA MET A 90 5.44 -20.85 0.61
C MET A 90 6.34 -21.25 1.77
N ASP A 91 5.76 -21.90 2.77
CA ASP A 91 6.52 -22.43 3.90
C ASP A 91 7.47 -23.55 3.44
N GLU A 92 8.59 -23.70 4.14
CA GLU A 92 9.62 -24.68 3.77
C GLU A 92 9.04 -26.10 3.83
N GLU A 93 8.23 -26.42 4.84
CA GLU A 93 7.58 -27.72 4.96
C GLU A 93 6.65 -28.03 3.77
N GLU A 94 5.88 -27.04 3.33
CA GLU A 94 4.99 -27.16 2.18
C GLU A 94 5.77 -27.36 0.88
N ARG A 95 6.90 -26.66 0.73
CA ARG A 95 7.84 -26.84 -0.38
C ARG A 95 8.37 -28.27 -0.44
N ILE A 96 8.81 -28.81 0.69
CA ILE A 96 9.35 -30.17 0.77
C ILE A 96 8.24 -31.18 0.42
N ARG A 97 7.01 -31.02 0.94
CA ARG A 97 5.86 -31.87 0.59
C ARG A 97 5.55 -31.87 -0.90
N LEU A 98 5.46 -30.69 -1.53
CA LEU A 98 5.17 -30.58 -2.96
C LEU A 98 6.30 -31.17 -3.82
N THR A 99 7.54 -31.09 -3.35
CA THR A 99 8.70 -31.67 -4.03
C THR A 99 8.72 -33.20 -3.91
N ALA A 100 8.37 -33.75 -2.75
CA ALA A 100 8.18 -35.19 -2.55
C ALA A 100 7.06 -35.73 -3.47
N ARG A 101 5.92 -35.04 -3.55
CA ARG A 101 4.81 -35.45 -4.43
C ARG A 101 5.17 -35.46 -5.92
N ARG A 102 6.09 -34.59 -6.37
CA ARG A 102 6.57 -34.60 -7.76
C ARG A 102 7.24 -35.93 -8.15
N VAL A 103 7.85 -36.62 -7.19
CA VAL A 103 8.51 -37.92 -7.41
C VAL A 103 7.64 -39.10 -6.96
N GLY A 104 6.36 -38.85 -6.62
CA GLY A 104 5.44 -39.89 -6.15
C GLY A 104 5.72 -40.38 -4.73
N LEU A 105 6.46 -39.60 -3.93
CA LEU A 105 6.69 -39.87 -2.52
C LEU A 105 5.85 -38.93 -1.64
N ASP A 106 5.48 -39.39 -0.45
CA ASP A 106 4.91 -38.56 0.61
C ASP A 106 5.95 -38.30 1.71
N LEU A 107 5.80 -37.18 2.41
CA LEU A 107 6.66 -36.87 3.55
C LEU A 107 6.40 -37.85 4.69
N PRO A 108 7.45 -38.39 5.35
CA PRO A 108 7.24 -39.20 6.54
C PRO A 108 6.51 -38.38 7.61
N VAL A 109 5.64 -39.03 8.37
CA VAL A 109 5.06 -38.42 9.57
C VAL A 109 6.24 -38.16 10.51
N GLU A 110 6.52 -36.89 10.81
CA GLU A 110 7.49 -36.57 11.84
C GLU A 110 6.99 -37.23 13.13
N ALA A 111 7.78 -38.17 13.67
CA ALA A 111 7.49 -38.69 14.99
C ALA A 111 7.46 -37.48 15.92
N GLU A 112 6.30 -37.17 16.49
CA GLU A 112 6.22 -36.26 17.62
C GLU A 112 7.33 -36.67 18.57
N LYS A 113 8.21 -35.73 18.94
CA LYS A 113 9.26 -36.01 19.91
C LYS A 113 8.58 -36.35 21.24
N GLU A 114 8.19 -37.61 21.40
CA GLU A 114 7.88 -38.22 22.67
C GLU A 114 9.18 -38.24 23.48
N GLY A 115 9.33 -37.23 24.34
CA GLY A 115 10.28 -37.22 25.44
C GLY A 115 11.67 -36.64 25.14
N MET A 116 11.83 -35.34 25.39
CA MET A 116 12.90 -34.79 26.23
C MET A 116 12.41 -33.53 26.93
#